data_AF-A0AAW8KA81-F1
#
_entry.id   AF-A0AAW8KA81-F1
#
_cell.length_a   1.000
_cell.length_b   1.000
_cell.length_c   1.000
_cell.angle_alpha   90.00
_cell.angle_beta   90.00
_cell.angle_gamma   90.00
#
_symmetry.space_group_name_H-M   'P 1'
#
loop_
_entity.id
_entity.type
_entity.pdbx_description
1 polymer ?
#
loop_
_entity_poly.entity_id
_entity_poly.type
_entity_poly.pdbx_seq_one_letter_code
_entity_poly.pdbx_strand_id
1 'polypeptide(L)' 'MLKAKTEVFDYMKADGHIVLNGDDDKLRTVKEPQGIKPVYFGLDETSDIYADNIVSRGLKGMTCTIHMGETAFEA' A
#
# COMPACT_ATOMS: atom_id res chain seq x y z
N MET A 1 10.16 16.47 0.04
CA MET A 1 9.68 16.67 1.43
C MET A 1 8.89 15.44 1.84
N LEU A 2 9.53 14.48 2.52
CA LEU A 2 8.87 13.29 3.09
C LEU A 2 8.63 13.45 4.61
N LYS A 3 9.35 14.39 5.25
CA LYS A 3 9.39 14.64 6.69
C LYS A 3 8.00 14.72 7.34
N ALA A 4 7.10 15.54 6.80
CA ALA A 4 5.76 15.71 7.36
C ALA A 4 4.89 14.43 7.34
N LYS A 5 5.13 13.51 6.39
CA LYS A 5 4.39 12.23 6.32
C LYS A 5 5.03 11.15 7.20
N THR A 6 6.34 11.23 7.46
CA THR A 6 7.06 10.26 8.31
C THR A 6 7.04 10.63 9.79
N GLU A 7 6.72 11.88 10.14
CA GLU A 7 6.52 12.33 11.54
C GLU A 7 5.42 11.53 12.27
N VAL A 8 4.46 10.95 11.53
CA VAL A 8 3.44 10.05 12.11
C VAL A 8 4.07 8.80 12.75
N PHE A 9 5.25 8.38 12.28
CA PHE A 9 5.91 7.19 12.80
C PHE A 9 6.41 7.41 14.22
N ASP A 10 6.84 8.63 14.57
CA ASP A 10 7.34 8.96 15.91
C ASP A 10 6.28 8.79 17.01
N TYR A 11 5.00 8.78 16.65
CA TYR A 11 3.86 8.61 17.57
C TYR A 11 3.15 7.27 17.39
N MET A 12 3.71 6.36 16.60
CA MET A 12 3.12 5.05 16.37
C MET A 12 3.26 4.17 17.62
N LYS A 13 2.23 3.36 17.88
CA LYS A 13 2.31 2.35 18.92
C LYS A 13 3.35 1.29 18.55
N ALA A 14 3.92 0.63 19.55
CA ALA A 14 4.92 -0.44 19.36
C ALA A 14 4.39 -1.64 18.55
N ASP A 15 3.08 -1.85 18.51
CA ASP A 15 2.36 -2.87 17.71
C ASP A 15 1.70 -2.29 16.45
N GLY A 16 2.05 -1.04 16.10
CA GLY A 16 1.56 -0.37 14.92
C GLY A 16 1.98 -1.07 13.63
N HIS A 17 1.13 -0.95 12.62
CA HIS A 17 1.42 -1.46 11.29
C HIS A 17 1.55 -0.27 10.32
N ILE A 18 2.53 -0.36 9.42
CA ILE A 18 2.77 0.68 8.42
C ILE A 18 2.24 0.19 7.09
N VAL A 19 1.32 0.96 6.50
CA VAL A 19 0.77 0.71 5.17
C VAL A 19 1.07 1.93 4.29
N LEU A 20 1.81 1.73 3.19
CA LEU A 20 2.28 2.80 2.32
C LEU A 20 1.87 2.56 0.87
N ASN A 21 1.64 3.67 0.14
CA ASN A 21 1.42 3.61 -1.29
C ASN A 21 2.74 3.31 -2.02
N GLY A 22 2.82 2.16 -2.69
CA GLY A 22 3.96 1.70 -3.49
C GLY A 22 4.08 2.38 -4.86
N ASP A 23 3.04 3.07 -5.32
CA ASP A 23 3.07 3.85 -6.57
C ASP A 23 3.71 5.24 -6.39
N ASP A 24 3.89 5.69 -5.13
CA ASP A 24 4.58 6.93 -4.80
C ASP A 24 6.09 6.69 -4.67
N ASP A 25 6.85 7.31 -5.57
CA ASP A 25 8.31 7.17 -5.70
C ASP A 25 9.07 7.43 -4.39
N LYS A 26 8.60 8.37 -3.57
CA LYS A 26 9.25 8.71 -2.30
C LYS A 26 8.84 7.76 -1.20
N LEU A 27 7.57 7.40 -1.12
CA LEU A 27 7.10 6.46 -0.09
C LEU A 27 7.72 5.08 -0.29
N ARG A 28 7.91 4.63 -1.54
CA ARG A 28 8.55 3.34 -1.88
C ARG A 28 10.00 3.22 -1.38
N THR A 29 10.66 4.34 -1.05
CA THR A 29 12.03 4.32 -0.49
C THR A 29 12.08 4.06 1.02
N VAL A 30 10.94 4.04 1.71
CA VAL A 30 10.86 3.88 3.17
C VAL A 30 11.09 2.42 3.54
N LYS A 31 12.18 2.10 4.25
CA LYS A 31 12.51 0.70 4.54
C LYS A 31 11.88 0.17 5.81
N GLU A 32 12.33 0.65 6.98
CA GLU A 32 11.86 0.13 8.26
C GLU A 32 11.83 1.26 9.32
N PRO A 33 10.83 2.15 9.27
CA PRO A 33 10.65 3.15 10.31
C PRO A 33 10.49 2.45 11.66
N GLN A 34 11.34 2.78 12.63
CA GLN A 34 11.34 2.18 13.97
C GLN A 34 11.42 0.64 13.98
N GLY A 35 12.02 0.03 12.94
CA GLY A 35 12.14 -1.42 12.82
C GLY A 35 10.87 -2.14 12.36
N ILE A 36 9.81 -1.40 12.00
CA ILE A 36 8.56 -1.96 11.47
C ILE A 36 8.64 -1.95 9.95
N LYS A 37 8.56 -3.13 9.32
CA LYS A 37 8.52 -3.27 7.86
C LYS A 37 7.15 -2.80 7.32
N PRO A 38 7.10 -1.82 6.39
CA PRO A 38 5.87 -1.43 5.72
C PRO A 38 5.31 -2.55 4.83
N VAL A 39 3.98 -2.57 4.73
CA VAL A 39 3.24 -3.23 3.66
C VAL A 39 2.94 -2.20 2.58
N TYR A 40 3.34 -2.48 1.36
CA TYR A 40 3.09 -1.62 0.20
C TYR A 40 1.84 -2.04 -0.57
N PHE A 41 0.94 -1.09 -0.81
CA PHE A 41 -0.19 -1.28 -1.73
C PHE A 41 0.01 -0.44 -3.00
N GLY A 42 -0.43 -0.94 -4.15
CA GLY A 42 -0.33 -0.18 -5.40
C GLY A 42 -1.01 -0.84 -6.59
N LEU A 43 -0.69 -0.35 -7.78
CA LEU A 43 -1.10 -0.97 -9.05
C LEU A 43 0.01 -1.79 -9.70
N ASP A 44 1.25 -1.60 -9.22
CA ASP A 44 2.43 -2.35 -9.65
C ASP A 44 2.49 -3.71 -8.94
N GLU A 45 2.66 -4.80 -9.72
CA GLU A 45 2.78 -6.19 -9.26
C GLU A 45 3.93 -6.43 -8.27
N THR A 46 4.87 -5.49 -8.20
CA THR A 46 5.98 -5.52 -7.24
C THR A 46 5.60 -5.02 -5.84
N SER A 47 4.36 -4.56 -5.63
CA SER A 47 3.82 -4.20 -4.32
C SER A 47 3.39 -5.46 -3.54
N ASP A 48 3.40 -5.41 -2.21
CA ASP A 48 2.96 -6.55 -1.37
C ASP A 48 1.47 -6.88 -1.58
N ILE A 49 0.67 -5.86 -1.85
CA ILE A 49 -0.74 -5.95 -2.24
C ILE A 49 -0.90 -5.10 -3.51
N TYR A 50 -1.47 -5.65 -4.58
CA TYR A 50 -1.73 -4.87 -5.78
C TYR A 50 -3.06 -5.19 -6.41
N ALA A 51 -3.59 -4.23 -7.18
CA ALA A 51 -4.81 -4.41 -7.93
C ALA A 51 -4.55 -4.36 -9.44
N ASP A 52 -5.10 -5.33 -10.17
CA ASP A 52 -5.15 -5.32 -11.63
C ASP A 52 -6.59 -5.57 -12.11
N ASN A 53 -6.77 -5.73 -13.43
CA ASN A 53 -8.08 -5.97 -14.04
C ASN A 53 -9.15 -4.94 -13.63
N ILE A 54 -8.74 -3.67 -13.49
CA ILE A 54 -9.60 -2.60 -13.03
C ILE A 54 -10.59 -2.22 -14.14
N VAL A 55 -11.89 -2.35 -13.84
CA VAL A 55 -12.97 -2.03 -14.77
C VAL A 55 -13.94 -1.05 -14.12
N SER A 56 -14.10 0.13 -14.73
CA SER A 56 -15.15 1.08 -14.34
C SER A 56 -16.53 0.53 -14.67
N ARG A 57 -17.43 0.59 -13.70
CA ARG A 57 -18.86 0.23 -13.82
C ARG A 57 -19.77 1.47 -13.75
N GLY A 58 -19.20 2.65 -13.99
CA GLY A 58 -19.92 3.93 -13.92
C GLY A 58 -20.46 4.18 -12.50
N LEU A 59 -21.75 4.51 -12.38
CA LEU A 59 -22.39 4.75 -11.07
C LEU A 59 -22.42 3.50 -10.16
N LYS A 60 -22.14 2.31 -10.70
CA LYS A 60 -22.05 1.07 -9.91
C LYS A 60 -20.68 0.86 -9.26
N GLY A 61 -19.73 1.79 -9.44
CA GLY A 61 -18.39 1.72 -8.87
C GLY A 61 -17.38 1.12 -9.84
N MET A 62 -16.48 0.29 -9.32
CA MET A 62 -15.44 -0.41 -10.08
C MET A 62 -15.33 -1.85 -9.60
N THR A 63 -14.83 -2.71 -10.47
CA THR A 63 -14.37 -4.06 -10.10
C THR A 63 -12.88 -4.14 -10.34
N CYS A 64 -12.16 -4.91 -9.52
CA CYS A 64 -10.75 -5.23 -9.76
C CYS A 64 -10.42 -6.63 -9.23
N THR A 65 -9.25 -7.14 -9.57
CA THR A 65 -8.67 -8.30 -8.86
C THR A 65 -7.63 -7.78 -7.90
N ILE A 66 -7.75 -8.16 -6.63
CA ILE A 66 -6.79 -7.84 -5.58
C ILE A 66 -5.88 -9.04 -5.36
N HIS A 67 -4.58 -8.84 -5.50
CA HIS A 67 -3.53 -9.83 -5.26
C HIS A 67 -2.88 -9.58 -3.91
N MET A 68 -2.73 -10.62 -3.10
CA MET A 68 -2.10 -10.62 -1.79
C MET A 68 -1.36 -11.95 -1.58
N GLY A 69 -0.04 -11.93 -1.73
CA GLY A 69 0.78 -13.14 -1.72
C GLY A 69 0.36 -14.10 -2.83
N GLU A 70 0.12 -15.38 -2.50
CA GLU A 70 -0.34 -16.40 -3.46
C GLU A 70 -1.87 -16.37 -3.70
N THR A 71 -2.60 -15.45 -3.06
CA THR A 71 -4.06 -15.36 -3.16
C THR A 71 -4.46 -14.17 -4.01
N ALA A 72 -5.49 -14.37 -4.85
CA ALA A 72 -6.15 -13.29 -5.57
C ALA A 72 -7.68 -13.44 -5.50
N PHE A 73 -8.40 -12.33 -5.42
CA PHE A 73 -9.86 -12.32 -5.40
C PHE A 73 -10.44 -11.11 -6.15
N GLU A 74 -11.64 -11.28 -6.73
CA GLU A 74 -12.39 -10.19 -7.37
C GLU A 74 -13.09 -9.35 -6.30
N ALA A 75 -12.95 -8.03 -6.40
CA ALA A 75 -13.51 -7.01 -5.51
C ALA A 75 -14.45 -6.07 -6.27
#